data_AF-A0A2E3W659-F1
#
_entry.id   AF-A0A2E3W659-F1
#
_cell.length_a   1.000
_cell.length_b   1.000
_cell.length_c   1.000
_cell.angle_alpha   90.00
_cell.angle_beta   90.00
_cell.angle_gamma   90.00
#
_symmetry.space_group_name_H-M   'P 1'
#
loop_
_entity.id
_entity.type
_entity.pdbx_description
1 polymer ?
#
loop_
_entity_poly.entity_id
_entity_poly.type
_entity_poly.pdbx_seq_one_letter_code
_entity_poly.pdbx_strand_id
1 'polypeptide(L)'
;MENLLLTLVIVLLLALIGVIGLLVWTGHRYLKLQEQKNEPKKDAQEPEVLQTRPKAPSDVLKSIRTQLKTGLYCVDHEDQVATGHCAISGEAYCEHCLTKQKDIKVAKKFLDLYLDSEWVEVAMMANAEVSQDAVDRLVKVKRCLWEENSLPMIVQGHYKINVQNDEIEAFTVIIARKEDCDYIQKELSFMA
;
A
#
# COMPACT_ATOMS: atom_id res chain seq x y z
N MET A 1 -22.87 -22.89 -64.13
CA MET A 1 -22.88 -22.77 -62.65
C MET A 1 -21.47 -22.65 -62.07
N GLU A 2 -20.47 -23.33 -62.64
CA GLU A 2 -19.07 -23.29 -62.17
C GLU A 2 -18.45 -21.88 -62.16
N ASN A 3 -18.65 -21.08 -63.20
CA ASN A 3 -18.09 -19.71 -63.26
C ASN A 3 -18.67 -18.77 -62.19
N LEU A 4 -19.92 -18.98 -61.78
CA LEU A 4 -20.60 -18.20 -60.73
C LEU A 4 -20.12 -18.61 -59.34
N LEU A 5 -19.86 -19.90 -59.15
CA LEU A 5 -19.29 -20.44 -57.91
C LEU A 5 -17.83 -19.97 -57.74
N LEU A 6 -17.05 -19.95 -58.82
CA LEU A 6 -15.67 -19.50 -58.83
C LEU A 6 -15.54 -17.99 -58.57
N THR A 7 -16.47 -17.16 -59.09
CA THR A 7 -16.51 -15.73 -58.77
C THR A 7 -16.88 -15.48 -57.31
N LEU A 8 -17.85 -16.22 -56.75
CA LEU A 8 -18.21 -16.09 -55.34
C LEU A 8 -17.05 -16.45 -54.41
N VAL A 9 -16.28 -17.49 -54.71
CA VAL A 9 -15.11 -17.90 -53.92
C VAL A 9 -14.02 -16.82 -53.93
N ILE A 10 -13.76 -16.19 -55.07
CA ILE A 10 -12.78 -15.10 -55.19
C ILE A 10 -13.21 -13.89 -54.36
N VAL A 11 -14.49 -13.49 -54.44
CA VAL A 11 -15.03 -12.37 -53.65
C VAL A 11 -14.93 -12.65 -52.15
N LEU A 12 -15.23 -13.89 -51.73
CA LEU A 12 -15.14 -14.29 -50.33
C LEU A 12 -13.70 -14.28 -49.81
N LEU A 13 -12.73 -14.71 -50.62
CA LEU A 13 -11.31 -14.63 -50.28
C LEU A 13 -10.83 -13.18 -50.14
N LEU A 14 -11.24 -12.28 -51.03
CA LEU A 14 -10.91 -10.86 -50.93
C LEU A 14 -11.52 -10.21 -49.68
N ALA A 15 -12.76 -10.56 -49.34
CA ALA A 15 -13.39 -10.09 -48.12
C ALA A 15 -12.64 -10.59 -46.87
N LEU A 16 -12.21 -11.85 -46.87
CA LEU A 16 -11.49 -12.46 -45.75
C LEU A 16 -10.11 -11.81 -45.54
N ILE A 17 -9.38 -11.51 -46.62
CA ILE A 17 -8.13 -10.75 -46.57
C ILE A 17 -8.37 -9.33 -46.01
N GLY A 18 -9.46 -8.67 -46.41
CA GLY A 18 -9.86 -7.37 -45.88
C GLY A 18 -10.09 -7.38 -44.36
N VAL A 19 -10.80 -8.40 -43.86
CA VAL A 19 -11.06 -8.56 -42.43
C VAL A 19 -9.76 -8.82 -41.64
N ILE A 20 -8.87 -9.68 -42.16
CA ILE A 20 -7.57 -9.94 -41.52
C ILE A 20 -6.75 -8.65 -41.44
N GLY A 21 -6.69 -7.86 -42.52
CA GLY A 21 -5.98 -6.58 -42.52
C GLY A 21 -6.52 -5.61 -41.45
N LEU A 22 -7.84 -5.58 -41.26
CA LEU A 22 -8.50 -4.72 -40.27
C LEU A 22 -8.22 -5.17 -38.83
N LEU A 23 -8.18 -6.47 -38.58
CA LEU A 23 -7.81 -7.05 -37.28
C LEU A 23 -6.35 -6.78 -36.91
N VAL A 24 -5.42 -6.92 -37.87
CA VAL A 24 -4.00 -6.61 -37.64
C VAL A 24 -3.81 -5.12 -37.38
N TRP A 25 -4.50 -4.25 -38.12
CA TRP A 25 -4.42 -2.80 -37.93
C TRP A 25 -4.97 -2.34 -36.57
N THR A 26 -6.12 -2.88 -36.16
CA THR A 26 -6.72 -2.56 -34.85
C THR A 26 -5.90 -3.11 -33.69
N GLY A 27 -5.37 -4.34 -33.82
CA GLY A 27 -4.47 -4.94 -32.83
C GLY A 27 -3.17 -4.15 -32.66
N HIS A 28 -2.53 -3.75 -33.76
CA HIS A 28 -1.32 -2.92 -33.70
C HIS A 28 -1.60 -1.54 -33.08
N ARG A 29 -2.74 -0.91 -33.41
CA ARG A 29 -3.15 0.36 -32.80
C ARG A 29 -3.43 0.22 -31.29
N TYR A 30 -4.02 -0.89 -30.87
CA TYR A 30 -4.33 -1.16 -29.47
C TYR A 30 -3.07 -1.41 -28.64
N LEU A 31 -2.10 -2.16 -29.17
CA LEU A 31 -0.80 -2.38 -28.51
C LEU A 31 -0.03 -1.07 -28.32
N LYS A 32 -0.01 -0.21 -29.34
CA LYS A 32 0.63 1.12 -29.24
C LYS A 32 0.00 2.03 -28.18
N LEU A 33 -1.32 1.90 -27.95
CA LEU A 33 -2.02 2.61 -26.88
C LEU A 33 -1.71 2.05 -25.48
N GLN A 34 -1.41 0.75 -25.37
CA GLN A 34 -0.96 0.17 -24.09
C GLN A 34 0.48 0.53 -23.77
N GLU A 35 1.38 0.60 -24.76
CA GLU A 35 2.75 1.05 -24.56
C GLU A 35 2.80 2.50 -24.05
N GLN A 36 1.96 3.40 -24.58
CA GLN A 36 1.83 4.77 -24.05
C GLN A 36 1.27 4.84 -22.62
N LYS A 37 0.57 3.80 -22.14
CA LYS A 37 0.03 3.74 -20.77
C LYS A 37 1.05 3.19 -19.77
N ASN A 38 2.09 2.48 -20.25
CA ASN A 38 3.10 1.81 -19.45
C ASN A 38 4.47 2.52 -19.44
N GLU A 39 4.66 3.63 -20.18
CA GLU A 39 5.84 4.47 -19.99
C GLU A 39 5.75 5.23 -18.64
N PRO A 40 6.82 5.22 -17.83
CA PRO A 40 6.87 6.00 -16.60
C PRO A 40 6.88 7.49 -16.97
N LYS A 41 5.76 8.15 -16.69
CA LYS A 41 5.54 9.59 -16.87
C LYS A 41 6.69 10.37 -16.20
N LYS A 42 7.55 10.97 -17.03
CA LYS A 42 8.51 12.00 -16.64
C LYS A 42 7.74 13.32 -16.54
N ASP A 43 7.92 14.04 -15.43
CA ASP A 43 7.14 15.22 -15.03
C ASP A 43 7.03 16.34 -16.08
N ALA A 44 5.83 16.93 -16.20
CA ALA A 44 5.60 18.39 -16.15
C ALA A 44 4.13 18.80 -16.44
N GLN A 45 3.55 19.48 -15.44
CA GLN A 45 2.54 20.57 -15.43
C GLN A 45 1.10 20.46 -15.99
N GLU A 46 0.20 20.84 -15.07
CA GLU A 46 -1.25 21.13 -15.01
C GLU A 46 -2.04 21.57 -16.26
N PRO A 47 -3.36 21.29 -16.24
CA PRO A 47 -4.29 22.39 -15.92
C PRO A 47 -5.25 22.09 -14.75
N GLU A 48 -5.63 23.19 -14.08
CA GLU A 48 -6.56 23.33 -12.98
C GLU A 48 -7.86 22.50 -13.13
N VAL A 49 -8.13 21.64 -12.15
CA VAL A 49 -9.50 21.39 -11.69
C VAL A 49 -9.48 21.46 -10.17
N LEU A 50 -10.13 22.51 -9.69
CA LEU A 50 -10.42 22.85 -8.31
C LEU A 50 -11.06 21.66 -7.57
N GLN A 51 -10.25 20.89 -6.83
CA GLN A 51 -10.70 20.15 -5.66
C GLN A 51 -9.64 20.30 -4.57
N THR A 52 -9.82 21.35 -3.78
CA THR A 52 -9.16 21.55 -2.49
C THR A 52 -9.49 20.38 -1.55
N ARG A 53 -8.72 19.30 -1.65
CA ARG A 53 -8.49 18.42 -0.50
C ARG A 53 -7.39 19.07 0.34
N PRO A 54 -7.64 19.40 1.62
CA PRO A 54 -6.57 19.85 2.50
C PRO A 54 -5.51 18.74 2.55
N LYS A 55 -4.27 19.07 2.23
CA LYS A 55 -3.10 18.26 2.57
C LYS A 55 -3.01 18.21 4.09
N ALA A 56 -3.72 17.28 4.71
CA ALA A 56 -3.56 16.95 6.12
C ALA A 56 -2.13 16.41 6.36
N PRO A 57 -1.55 16.60 7.56
CA PRO A 57 -0.15 16.29 7.86
C PRO A 57 0.06 14.78 7.91
N SER A 58 0.23 14.19 6.74
CA SER A 58 0.60 12.78 6.51
C SER A 58 2.07 12.49 6.81
N ASP A 59 2.81 13.48 7.31
CA ASP A 59 4.26 13.42 7.42
C ASP A 59 4.74 12.46 8.49
N VAL A 60 3.95 12.20 9.55
CA VAL A 60 4.30 11.23 10.60
C VAL A 60 4.21 9.78 10.07
N LEU A 61 3.09 9.39 9.45
CA LEU A 61 2.98 8.04 8.89
C LEU A 61 3.93 7.84 7.70
N LYS A 62 4.16 8.89 6.91
CA LYS A 62 5.16 8.87 5.85
C LYS A 62 6.57 8.79 6.41
N SER A 63 6.91 9.47 7.51
CA SER A 63 8.24 9.39 8.12
C SER A 63 8.46 8.00 8.74
N ILE A 64 7.48 7.46 9.49
CA ILE A 64 7.50 6.07 9.97
C ILE A 64 7.72 5.10 8.80
N ARG A 65 6.92 5.22 7.73
CA ARG A 65 7.03 4.34 6.55
C ARG A 65 8.34 4.52 5.78
N THR A 66 8.89 5.72 5.76
CA THR A 66 10.13 6.05 5.05
C THR A 66 11.34 5.59 5.83
N GLN A 67 11.31 5.67 7.16
CA GLN A 67 12.37 5.19 8.04
C GLN A 67 12.37 3.66 8.17
N LEU A 68 11.20 3.03 8.02
CA LEU A 68 11.09 1.58 7.86
C LEU A 68 11.62 1.06 6.51
N LYS A 69 12.11 1.91 5.59
CA LYS A 69 12.75 1.50 4.30
C LYS A 69 14.08 0.77 4.52
N THR A 70 14.03 -0.39 5.15
CA THR A 70 15.11 -1.37 5.14
C THR A 70 14.60 -2.58 4.37
N GLY A 71 14.93 -2.60 3.07
CA GLY A 71 14.63 -3.69 2.14
C GLY A 71 13.87 -3.24 0.90
N LEU A 72 14.56 -3.13 -0.24
CA LEU A 72 13.88 -3.14 -1.55
C LEU A 72 13.29 -4.52 -1.83
N TYR A 73 13.85 -5.56 -1.22
CA TYR A 73 13.50 -6.95 -1.42
C TYR A 73 12.79 -7.51 -0.20
N CYS A 74 12.03 -8.58 -0.43
CA CYS A 74 11.37 -9.31 0.63
C CYS A 74 12.41 -10.02 1.52
N VAL A 75 12.21 -9.98 2.84
CA VAL A 75 13.09 -10.70 3.79
C VAL A 75 13.10 -12.21 3.55
N ASP A 76 11.97 -12.78 3.15
CA ASP A 76 11.86 -14.23 2.92
C ASP A 76 12.22 -14.63 1.47
N HIS A 77 12.25 -13.67 0.53
CA HIS A 77 12.43 -13.92 -0.91
C HIS A 77 13.31 -12.82 -1.54
N GLU A 78 14.61 -13.06 -1.60
CA GLU A 78 15.59 -12.09 -2.13
C GLU A 78 15.38 -11.76 -3.61
N ASP A 79 14.69 -12.62 -4.35
CA ASP A 79 14.35 -12.48 -5.77
C ASP A 79 13.12 -11.61 -6.03
N GLN A 80 12.36 -11.24 -4.98
CA GLN A 80 11.11 -10.49 -5.11
C GLN A 80 11.17 -9.13 -4.44
N VAL A 81 10.61 -8.12 -5.12
CA VAL A 81 10.51 -6.75 -4.60
C VAL A 81 9.45 -6.68 -3.50
N ALA A 82 9.78 -5.97 -2.42
CA ALA A 82 8.85 -5.76 -1.32
C ALA A 82 7.72 -4.79 -1.74
N THR A 83 6.47 -5.18 -1.47
CA THR A 83 5.27 -4.37 -1.74
C THR A 83 4.79 -3.60 -0.52
N GLY A 84 5.22 -3.99 0.68
CA GLY A 84 4.90 -3.29 1.92
C GLY A 84 5.64 -3.84 3.12
N HIS A 85 5.37 -3.23 4.28
CA HIS A 85 5.95 -3.62 5.56
C HIS A 85 4.91 -4.34 6.41
N CYS A 86 5.36 -5.32 7.18
CA CYS A 86 4.54 -5.98 8.18
C CYS A 86 4.28 -5.03 9.35
N ALA A 87 3.03 -4.96 9.80
CA ALA A 87 2.63 -4.11 10.91
C ALA A 87 3.17 -4.58 12.27
N ILE A 88 3.50 -5.87 12.42
CA ILE A 88 4.06 -6.44 13.64
C ILE A 88 5.59 -6.29 13.64
N SER A 89 6.29 -6.98 12.72
CA SER A 89 7.76 -6.98 12.68
C SER A 89 8.39 -5.72 12.11
N GLY A 90 7.66 -4.92 11.32
CA GLY A 90 8.21 -3.74 10.63
C GLY A 90 9.04 -4.05 9.38
N GLU A 91 9.35 -5.33 9.13
CA GLU A 91 10.14 -5.80 7.98
C GLU A 91 9.39 -5.70 6.65
N ALA A 92 10.14 -5.62 5.55
CA ALA A 92 9.64 -5.52 4.18
C ALA A 92 9.36 -6.91 3.58
N TYR A 93 8.16 -7.10 3.00
CA TYR A 93 7.73 -8.37 2.40
C TYR A 93 7.13 -8.17 1.00
N CYS A 94 7.20 -9.22 0.17
CA CYS A 94 6.53 -9.28 -1.12
C CYS A 94 5.02 -9.50 -0.96
N GLU A 95 4.28 -9.38 -2.07
CA GLU A 95 2.81 -9.58 -2.09
C GLU A 95 2.39 -10.99 -1.64
N HIS A 96 3.23 -12.00 -1.89
CA HIS A 96 2.91 -13.36 -1.48
C HIS A 96 3.10 -13.60 0.02
N CYS A 97 4.06 -12.92 0.65
CA CYS A 97 4.30 -13.02 2.09
C CYS A 97 3.39 -12.09 2.90
N LEU A 98 2.87 -11.03 2.31
CA LEU A 98 2.07 -10.03 3.01
C LEU A 98 0.57 -10.29 2.84
N THR A 99 -0.17 -10.36 3.94
CA THR A 99 -1.63 -10.52 3.95
C THR A 99 -2.28 -9.28 4.56
N LYS A 100 -3.39 -8.81 3.97
CA LYS A 100 -4.18 -7.71 4.53
C LYS A 100 -5.34 -8.28 5.34
N GLN A 101 -5.39 -7.98 6.63
CA GLN A 101 -6.53 -8.24 7.50
C GLN A 101 -7.11 -6.90 7.96
N LYS A 102 -8.38 -6.64 7.63
CA LYS A 102 -9.01 -5.30 7.79
C LYS A 102 -8.15 -4.21 7.12
N ASP A 103 -7.56 -3.31 7.91
CA ASP A 103 -6.65 -2.25 7.47
C ASP A 103 -5.20 -2.43 7.92
N ILE A 104 -4.86 -3.63 8.40
CA ILE A 104 -3.53 -3.98 8.88
C ILE A 104 -2.90 -4.98 7.90
N LYS A 105 -1.67 -4.71 7.48
CA LYS A 105 -0.88 -5.62 6.66
C LYS A 105 0.05 -6.41 7.57
N VAL A 106 -0.06 -7.73 7.57
CA VAL A 106 0.73 -8.62 8.43
C VAL A 106 1.39 -9.69 7.55
N ALA A 107 2.64 -10.04 7.84
CA ALA A 107 3.29 -11.14 7.16
C ALA A 107 2.60 -12.46 7.52
N LYS A 108 2.48 -13.38 6.57
CA LYS A 108 1.79 -14.68 6.76
C LYS A 108 2.32 -15.45 7.96
N LYS A 109 3.64 -15.39 8.22
CA LYS A 109 4.26 -16.03 9.39
C LYS A 109 3.77 -15.51 10.75
N PHE A 110 3.25 -14.28 10.80
CA PHE A 110 2.70 -13.68 12.02
C PHE A 110 1.18 -13.54 11.96
N LEU A 111 0.53 -14.16 10.97
CA LEU A 111 -0.92 -14.10 10.85
C LEU A 111 -1.60 -14.83 12.01
N ASP A 112 -1.10 -16.00 12.39
CA ASP A 112 -1.64 -16.78 13.51
C ASP A 112 -1.51 -15.98 14.82
N LEU A 113 -0.35 -15.38 15.08
CA LEU A 113 -0.14 -14.48 16.21
C LEU A 113 -1.18 -13.33 16.25
N TYR A 114 -1.50 -12.77 15.09
CA TYR A 114 -2.50 -11.70 14.98
C TYR A 114 -3.92 -12.19 15.26
N LEU A 115 -4.27 -13.39 14.80
CA LEU A 115 -5.62 -13.95 14.93
C LEU A 115 -5.89 -14.53 16.33
N ASP A 116 -4.88 -15.12 16.96
CA ASP A 116 -5.00 -15.78 18.26
C ASP A 116 -4.94 -14.79 19.44
N SER A 117 -4.46 -13.57 19.20
CA SER A 117 -4.30 -12.55 20.25
C SER A 117 -5.48 -11.58 20.32
N GLU A 118 -5.83 -11.16 21.53
CA GLU A 118 -6.73 -10.03 21.76
C GLU A 118 -5.92 -8.72 21.73
N TRP A 119 -6.30 -7.81 20.84
CA TRP A 119 -5.60 -6.54 20.61
C TRP A 119 -6.36 -5.38 21.24
N VAL A 120 -5.65 -4.52 21.99
CA VAL A 120 -6.18 -3.36 22.69
C VAL A 120 -5.41 -2.10 22.32
N GLU A 121 -6.14 -0.98 22.24
CA GLU A 121 -5.56 0.33 21.99
C GLU A 121 -4.88 0.84 23.26
N VAL A 122 -3.57 1.12 23.17
CA VAL A 122 -2.76 1.59 24.30
C VAL A 122 -2.68 3.11 24.31
N ALA A 123 -2.53 3.73 23.14
CA ALA A 123 -2.39 5.16 23.01
C ALA A 123 -2.95 5.65 21.66
N MET A 124 -3.54 6.84 21.67
CA MET A 124 -4.01 7.55 20.48
C MET A 124 -3.52 8.99 20.57
N MET A 125 -2.82 9.46 19.52
CA MET A 125 -2.23 10.79 19.49
C MET A 125 -2.57 11.49 18.18
N ALA A 126 -2.87 12.79 18.26
CA ALA A 126 -3.08 13.60 17.06
C ALA A 126 -1.75 13.86 16.37
N ASN A 127 -1.65 13.56 15.07
CA ASN A 127 -0.39 13.74 14.32
C ASN A 127 0.10 15.19 14.29
N ALA A 128 -0.79 16.16 14.53
CA ALA A 128 -0.45 17.58 14.62
C ALA A 128 0.38 17.92 15.87
N GLU A 129 0.24 17.14 16.94
CA GLU A 129 0.88 17.38 18.24
C GLU A 129 2.16 16.55 18.42
N VAL A 130 2.36 15.53 17.58
CA VAL A 130 3.52 14.62 17.67
C VAL A 130 4.73 15.22 16.97
N SER A 131 5.81 15.44 17.72
CA SER A 131 7.10 15.89 17.18
C SER A 131 7.80 14.77 16.39
N GLN A 132 8.63 15.12 15.40
CA GLN A 132 9.40 14.11 14.65
C GLN A 132 10.32 13.27 15.56
N ASP A 133 10.89 13.87 16.62
CA ASP A 133 11.70 13.13 17.60
C ASP A 133 10.90 12.05 18.34
N ALA A 134 9.65 12.34 18.70
CA ALA A 134 8.76 11.34 19.30
C ALA A 134 8.46 10.18 18.34
N VAL A 135 8.33 10.47 17.04
CA VAL A 135 8.14 9.47 15.98
C VAL A 135 9.37 8.57 15.85
N ASP A 136 10.55 9.17 15.75
CA ASP A 136 11.81 8.43 15.63
C ASP A 136 12.02 7.52 16.85
N ARG A 137 11.71 8.04 18.03
CA ARG A 137 11.78 7.30 19.28
C ARG A 137 10.74 6.17 19.34
N LEU A 138 9.51 6.39 18.85
CA LEU A 138 8.49 5.35 18.74
C LEU A 138 8.95 4.20 17.82
N VAL A 139 9.52 4.51 16.65
CA VAL A 139 10.05 3.49 15.73
C VAL A 139 11.17 2.69 16.40
N LYS A 140 12.06 3.36 17.14
CA LYS A 140 13.14 2.71 17.89
C LYS A 140 12.60 1.80 18.99
N VAL A 141 11.67 2.28 19.80
CA VAL A 141 11.04 1.51 20.88
C VAL A 141 10.34 0.28 20.31
N LYS A 142 9.58 0.44 19.22
CA LYS A 142 8.94 -0.67 18.52
C LYS A 142 9.95 -1.77 18.16
N ARG A 143 11.06 -1.38 17.54
CA ARG A 143 12.08 -2.33 17.11
C ARG A 143 12.71 -3.04 18.30
N CYS A 144 13.07 -2.32 19.35
CA CYS A 144 13.63 -2.93 20.58
C CYS A 144 12.64 -3.90 21.24
N LEU A 145 11.36 -3.54 21.35
CA LEU A 145 10.32 -4.41 21.92
C LEU A 145 10.19 -5.73 21.15
N TRP A 146 10.25 -5.65 19.81
CA TRP A 146 10.17 -6.83 18.96
C TRP A 146 11.45 -7.68 19.00
N GLU A 147 12.62 -7.07 18.81
CA GLU A 147 13.89 -7.80 18.70
C GLU A 147 14.37 -8.37 20.04
N GLU A 148 14.20 -7.65 21.15
CA GLU A 148 14.71 -8.06 22.46
C GLU A 148 13.72 -8.92 23.24
N ASN A 149 12.43 -8.54 23.18
CA ASN A 149 11.40 -9.12 24.04
C ASN A 149 10.32 -9.91 23.28
N SER A 150 10.37 -9.94 21.93
CA SER A 150 9.33 -10.56 21.09
C SER A 150 7.92 -10.03 21.39
N LEU A 151 7.82 -8.76 21.82
CA LEU A 151 6.56 -8.10 22.16
C LEU A 151 6.00 -7.39 20.93
N PRO A 152 4.88 -7.87 20.36
CA PRO A 152 4.35 -7.30 19.12
C PRO A 152 3.60 -6.00 19.40
N MET A 153 3.98 -4.95 18.68
CA MET A 153 3.31 -3.65 18.75
C MET A 153 2.94 -3.16 17.34
N ILE A 154 1.67 -2.80 17.16
CA ILE A 154 1.12 -2.31 15.91
C ILE A 154 0.95 -0.80 16.01
N VAL A 155 1.40 -0.08 14.98
CA VAL A 155 1.22 1.37 14.86
C VAL A 155 0.37 1.62 13.61
N GLN A 156 -0.77 2.27 13.79
CA GLN A 156 -1.74 2.48 12.72
C GLN A 156 -2.16 3.95 12.63
N GLY A 157 -2.29 4.45 11.40
CA GLY A 157 -2.90 5.75 11.13
C GLY A 157 -4.42 5.67 11.12
N HIS A 158 -5.09 6.46 11.93
CA HIS A 158 -6.54 6.64 11.94
C HIS A 158 -6.89 8.04 11.44
N TYR A 159 -8.06 8.19 10.84
CA TYR A 159 -8.57 9.48 10.39
C TYR A 159 -9.95 9.70 11.00
N LYS A 160 -10.14 10.87 11.62
CA LYS A 160 -11.43 11.29 12.15
C LYS A 160 -11.89 12.53 11.40
N ILE A 161 -13.15 12.53 10.97
CA ILE A 161 -13.75 13.68 10.31
C ILE A 161 -14.38 14.54 11.41
N ASN A 162 -13.86 15.75 11.57
CA ASN A 162 -14.44 16.76 12.45
C ASN A 162 -15.49 17.55 11.67
N VAL A 163 -16.76 17.15 11.83
CA VAL A 163 -17.89 17.76 11.09
C VAL A 163 -18.13 19.22 11.49
N GLN A 164 -17.69 19.65 12.67
CA GLN A 164 -17.87 21.03 13.13
C GLN A 164 -16.94 22.00 12.40
N ASN A 165 -15.72 21.57 12.10
CA ASN A 165 -14.70 22.38 11.43
C ASN A 165 -14.52 22.01 9.95
N ASP A 166 -15.24 21.00 9.45
CA ASP A 166 -15.07 20.40 8.10
C ASP A 166 -13.61 19.97 7.82
N GLU A 167 -12.94 19.46 8.85
CA GLU A 167 -11.52 19.09 8.82
C GLU A 167 -11.34 17.57 9.02
N ILE A 168 -10.33 17.01 8.35
CA ILE A 168 -9.91 15.61 8.55
C ILE A 168 -8.68 15.63 9.46
N GLU A 169 -8.86 15.14 10.68
CA GLU A 169 -7.81 15.00 11.68
C GLU A 169 -7.15 13.63 11.54
N ALA A 170 -5.81 13.60 11.49
CA ALA A 170 -5.04 12.37 11.41
C ALA A 170 -4.50 12.02 12.80
N PHE A 171 -4.69 10.77 13.21
CA PHE A 171 -4.24 10.23 14.47
C PHE A 171 -3.30 9.05 14.24
N THR A 172 -2.35 8.86 15.15
CA THR A 172 -1.56 7.65 15.26
C THR A 172 -2.06 6.87 16.47
N VAL A 173 -2.52 5.64 16.22
CA VAL A 173 -3.01 4.71 17.24
C VAL A 173 -2.00 3.59 17.40
N ILE A 174 -1.67 3.30 18.65
CA ILE A 174 -0.77 2.21 19.04
C ILE A 174 -1.60 1.10 19.66
N ILE A 175 -1.45 -0.09 19.12
CA ILE A 175 -2.23 -1.27 19.49
C ILE A 175 -1.25 -2.35 19.94
N ALA A 176 -1.53 -2.95 21.08
CA ALA A 176 -0.75 -4.04 21.67
C ALA A 176 -1.64 -5.23 21.98
N ARG A 177 -1.02 -6.38 22.29
CA ARG A 177 -1.76 -7.49 22.90
C ARG A 177 -2.20 -7.09 24.30
N LYS A 178 -3.37 -7.57 24.72
CA LYS A 178 -3.94 -7.29 26.05
C LYS A 178 -3.03 -7.66 27.20
N GLU A 179 -2.32 -8.79 27.08
CA GLU A 179 -1.35 -9.26 28.06
C GLU A 179 -0.11 -8.35 28.20
N ASP A 180 0.25 -7.62 27.14
CA ASP A 180 1.45 -6.77 27.10
C ASP A 180 1.13 -5.28 27.28
N CYS A 181 -0.15 -4.95 27.44
CA CYS A 181 -0.66 -3.57 27.43
C CYS A 181 0.03 -2.70 28.48
N ASP A 182 0.09 -3.15 29.74
CA ASP A 182 0.66 -2.39 30.85
C ASP A 182 2.17 -2.12 30.65
N TYR A 183 2.88 -3.10 30.09
CA TYR A 183 4.31 -2.97 29.81
C TYR A 183 4.57 -1.96 28.71
N ILE A 184 3.84 -2.09 27.59
CA ILE A 184 3.98 -1.19 26.45
C ILE A 184 3.54 0.23 26.84
N GLN A 185 2.47 0.39 27.62
CA GLN A 185 2.04 1.69 28.10
C GLN A 185 3.12 2.42 28.92
N LYS A 186 3.84 1.68 29.77
CA LYS A 186 4.95 2.22 30.56
C LYS A 186 6.10 2.67 29.66
N GLU A 187 6.46 1.88 28.64
CA GLU A 187 7.52 2.24 27.69
C GLU A 187 7.14 3.43 26.82
N LEU A 188 5.86 3.65 26.55
CA LEU A 188 5.34 4.77 25.77
C LEU A 188 5.07 6.03 26.59
N SER A 189 5.39 6.04 27.90
CA SER A 189 5.09 7.17 28.79
C SER A 189 5.78 8.48 28.40
N PHE A 190 6.79 8.43 27.53
CA PHE A 190 7.47 9.61 27.01
C PHE A 190 6.65 10.40 25.96
N MET A 191 5.54 9.83 25.51
CA MET A 191 4.64 10.45 24.53
C MET A 191 3.36 11.02 25.14
N ALA A 192 3.17 10.85 26.45
CA ALA A 192 2.09 11.47 27.24
C ALA A 192 2.53 12.83 27.79
#